data_AF-A0A8B8HJ06-F1
#
_entry.id   AF-A0A8B8HJ06-F1
#
_cell.length_a   1.000
_cell.length_b   1.000
_cell.length_c   1.000
_cell.angle_alpha   90.00
_cell.angle_beta   90.00
_cell.angle_gamma   90.00
#
_symmetry.space_group_name_H-M   'P 1'
#
loop_
_entity.id
_entity.type
_entity.pdbx_description
1 polymer ?
#
loop_
_entity_poly.entity_id
_entity_poly.type
_entity_poly.pdbx_seq_one_letter_code
_entity_poly.pdbx_strand_id
1 'polypeptide(L)'
;MLGLVSILLVVGVHAVVGSPGLRATSPPYVQSKASFQSAKLYLQENIPYDNRNITNPEFRRHAAYGMTAAVTGKLVEAYHKNAKEYDPLKVLNDNVPVIWQNYNGEASKPVNSILAEAQAGIQPVTSLIDVLCLSTDDIDACNVEVEAKVAAGGDFLRNRANMLLQLGVVSDIIRNHRNEINDVAANDQQVPYLIHNVNSREYTSFVIELNKLYGLLRKNVNSH
;
A
#
# COMPACT_ATOMS: atom_id res chain seq x y z
N MET A 1 35.30 -12.65 20.58
CA MET A 1 35.00 -11.20 20.70
C MET A 1 33.99 -10.90 19.60
N LEU A 2 32.69 -11.10 19.87
CA LEU A 2 31.77 -10.13 20.49
C LEU A 2 31.48 -8.91 19.60
N GLY A 3 30.21 -8.80 19.22
CA GLY A 3 29.59 -7.68 18.51
C GLY A 3 28.59 -8.19 17.46
N LEU A 4 27.53 -8.94 17.80
CA LEU A 4 26.28 -8.45 18.43
C LEU A 4 25.66 -7.31 17.61
N VAL A 5 24.61 -7.67 16.84
CA VAL A 5 23.52 -6.91 16.15
C VAL A 5 23.35 -7.53 14.75
N SER A 6 22.48 -8.53 14.55
CA SER A 6 21.08 -8.27 14.22
C SER A 6 20.22 -9.51 14.48
N ILE A 7 19.84 -9.69 15.74
CA ILE A 7 18.60 -10.37 16.12
C ILE A 7 17.49 -9.34 15.86
N LEU A 8 16.73 -9.52 14.78
CA LEU A 8 15.34 -9.06 14.55
C LEU A 8 15.06 -9.06 13.04
N LEU A 9 14.72 -10.23 12.49
CA LEU A 9 13.76 -10.38 11.38
C LEU A 9 13.16 -11.80 11.42
N VAL A 10 12.94 -12.28 12.64
CA VAL A 10 11.98 -13.33 13.00
C VAL A 10 10.81 -12.63 13.67
N VAL A 11 10.03 -11.88 12.90
CA VAL A 11 8.62 -11.54 13.20
C VAL A 11 7.96 -11.28 11.84
N GLY A 12 7.07 -12.18 11.41
CA GLY A 12 6.26 -12.01 10.21
C GLY A 12 5.96 -13.27 9.39
N VAL A 13 6.73 -14.36 9.53
CA VAL A 13 6.46 -15.65 8.84
C VAL A 13 5.70 -16.63 9.77
N HIS A 14 4.73 -16.13 10.53
CA HIS A 14 3.84 -16.97 11.37
C HIS A 14 2.35 -16.63 11.20
N ALA A 15 1.94 -16.42 9.94
CA ALA A 15 0.60 -16.69 9.42
C ALA A 15 0.80 -16.72 7.90
N VAL A 16 0.79 -17.84 7.18
CA VAL A 16 -0.32 -18.77 6.99
C VAL A 16 0.28 -20.08 6.44
N VAL A 17 0.54 -21.06 7.30
CA VAL A 17 0.59 -22.48 6.92
C VAL A 17 -0.05 -23.26 8.06
N GLY A 18 -1.19 -23.88 7.74
CA GLY A 18 -2.09 -24.49 8.70
C GLY A 18 -1.44 -25.56 9.56
N SER A 19 -1.49 -25.36 10.88
CA SER A 19 -1.46 -26.44 11.84
C SER A 19 -2.88 -27.00 11.95
N PRO A 20 -3.12 -28.29 11.67
CA PRO A 20 -4.45 -28.89 11.77
C PRO A 20 -4.81 -29.01 13.25
N GLY A 21 -5.56 -28.04 13.77
CA GLY A 21 -6.03 -28.02 15.16
C GLY A 21 -6.20 -26.64 15.78
N LEU A 22 -5.58 -25.58 15.24
CA LEU A 22 -5.91 -24.20 15.61
C LEU A 22 -7.03 -23.71 14.70
N ARG A 23 -8.13 -23.19 15.29
CA ARG A 23 -9.14 -22.44 14.54
C ARG A 23 -8.40 -21.49 13.59
N ALA A 24 -8.72 -21.53 12.30
CA ALA A 24 -8.20 -20.55 11.36
C ALA A 24 -8.45 -19.17 11.98
N THR A 25 -7.37 -18.47 12.32
CA THR A 25 -7.47 -17.12 12.89
C THR A 25 -8.21 -16.28 11.85
N SER A 26 -9.36 -15.74 12.23
CA SER A 26 -10.18 -14.91 11.35
C SER A 26 -9.31 -13.83 10.70
N PRO A 27 -9.60 -13.43 9.45
CA PRO A 27 -8.81 -12.42 8.78
C PRO A 27 -8.69 -11.13 9.61
N PRO A 28 -7.55 -10.43 9.57
CA PRO A 28 -7.27 -9.29 10.46
C PRO A 28 -7.94 -8.00 9.96
N TYR A 29 -9.26 -7.95 9.95
CA TYR A 29 -10.06 -6.83 9.45
C TYR A 29 -9.82 -5.54 10.22
N VAL A 30 -9.80 -5.61 11.55
CA VAL A 30 -9.59 -4.45 12.45
C VAL A 30 -8.20 -3.85 12.22
N GLN A 31 -7.17 -4.70 12.19
CA GLN A 31 -5.80 -4.28 11.95
C GLN A 31 -5.63 -3.69 10.55
N SER A 32 -6.23 -4.32 9.53
CA SER A 32 -6.17 -3.83 8.14
C SER A 32 -6.79 -2.43 8.01
N LYS A 33 -7.90 -2.18 8.71
CA LYS A 33 -8.52 -0.85 8.80
C LYS A 33 -7.59 0.17 9.45
N ALA A 34 -6.98 -0.17 10.58
CA ALA A 34 -6.06 0.72 11.28
C ALA A 34 -4.82 1.04 10.42
N SER A 35 -4.24 0.02 9.78
CA SER A 35 -3.11 0.19 8.86
C SER A 35 -3.45 1.08 7.69
N PHE A 36 -4.62 0.89 7.06
CA PHE A 36 -5.07 1.75 5.97
C PHE A 36 -5.25 3.21 6.41
N GLN A 37 -5.86 3.48 7.57
CA GLN A 37 -5.99 4.86 8.05
C GLN A 37 -4.63 5.50 8.32
N SER A 38 -3.69 4.77 8.92
CA SER A 38 -2.33 5.27 9.16
C SER A 38 -1.60 5.57 7.86
N ALA A 39 -1.66 4.66 6.88
CA ALA A 39 -1.01 4.88 5.58
C ALA A 39 -1.68 6.02 4.83
N LYS A 40 -3.01 6.11 4.81
CA LYS A 40 -3.76 7.22 4.20
C LYS A 40 -3.28 8.58 4.71
N LEU A 41 -3.19 8.77 6.03
CA LEU A 41 -2.68 10.01 6.61
C LEU A 41 -1.26 10.32 6.15
N TYR A 42 -0.37 9.34 6.23
CA TYR A 42 1.02 9.50 5.76
C TYR A 42 1.09 9.87 4.28
N LEU A 43 0.32 9.20 3.43
CA LEU A 43 0.27 9.47 1.99
C LEU A 43 -0.22 10.91 1.75
N GLN A 44 -1.28 11.35 2.45
CA GLN A 44 -1.86 12.70 2.33
C GLN A 44 -0.89 13.80 2.78
N GLU A 45 -0.17 13.58 3.88
CA GLU A 45 0.86 14.49 4.39
C GLU A 45 2.02 14.67 3.39
N ASN A 46 2.30 13.67 2.55
CA ASN A 46 3.41 13.70 1.60
C ASN A 46 3.03 14.15 0.19
N ILE A 47 1.75 14.43 -0.07
CA ILE A 47 1.31 15.00 -1.35
C ILE A 47 1.89 16.41 -1.51
N PRO A 48 2.43 16.77 -2.69
CA PRO A 48 2.85 18.15 -2.94
C PRO A 48 1.66 19.11 -2.84
N TYR A 49 1.76 20.10 -1.94
CA TYR A 49 0.72 21.11 -1.73
C TYR A 49 0.67 22.19 -2.82
N ASP A 50 1.80 22.49 -3.47
CA ASP A 50 1.89 23.59 -4.42
C ASP A 50 2.99 23.37 -5.48
N ASN A 51 2.78 23.91 -6.68
CA ASN A 51 3.41 23.41 -7.91
C ASN A 51 4.79 24.00 -8.23
N ARG A 52 5.39 24.89 -7.43
CA ARG A 52 6.34 25.86 -8.05
C ARG A 52 7.61 26.22 -7.32
N ASN A 53 7.99 25.56 -6.22
CA ASN A 53 9.27 25.94 -5.61
C ASN A 53 10.14 24.79 -5.09
N ILE A 54 10.83 24.12 -6.01
CA ILE A 54 11.92 23.17 -5.74
C ILE A 54 13.15 23.81 -5.03
N THR A 55 13.17 25.11 -4.77
CA THR A 55 14.24 25.74 -3.97
C THR A 55 13.98 25.60 -2.46
N ASN A 56 12.73 25.39 -2.05
CA ASN A 56 12.39 25.11 -0.65
C ASN A 56 12.60 23.61 -0.34
N PRO A 57 13.36 23.27 0.71
CA PRO A 57 13.58 21.88 1.12
C PRO A 57 12.31 21.05 1.35
N GLU A 58 11.26 21.65 1.89
CA GLU A 58 9.99 20.96 2.15
C GLU A 58 9.31 20.54 0.83
N PHE A 59 9.23 21.45 -0.14
CA PHE A 59 8.69 21.17 -1.46
C PHE A 59 9.54 20.14 -2.23
N ARG A 60 10.87 20.14 -2.07
CA ARG A 60 11.74 19.10 -2.64
C ARG A 60 11.42 17.71 -2.12
N ARG A 61 11.20 17.57 -0.80
CA ARG A 61 10.80 16.29 -0.20
C ARG A 61 9.49 15.77 -0.81
N HIS A 62 8.48 16.63 -0.96
CA HIS A 62 7.22 16.26 -1.61
C HIS A 62 7.42 15.90 -3.09
N ALA A 63 8.31 16.63 -3.79
CA ALA A 63 8.68 16.33 -5.17
C ALA A 63 9.29 14.93 -5.30
N ALA A 64 10.31 14.64 -4.51
CA ALA A 64 10.99 13.36 -4.47
C ALA A 64 10.04 12.21 -4.13
N TYR A 65 9.17 12.40 -3.13
CA TYR A 65 8.13 11.43 -2.78
C TYR A 65 7.19 11.14 -3.96
N GLY A 66 6.64 12.18 -4.58
CA GLY A 66 5.71 12.03 -5.71
C GLY A 66 6.35 11.31 -6.91
N MET A 67 7.64 11.52 -7.17
CA MET A 67 8.35 10.78 -8.20
C MET A 67 8.49 9.29 -7.89
N THR A 68 8.90 8.94 -6.66
CA THR A 68 9.00 7.54 -6.24
C THR A 68 7.64 6.86 -6.38
N ALA A 69 6.56 7.51 -5.96
CA ALA A 69 5.20 6.99 -6.08
C ALA A 69 4.77 6.80 -7.55
N ALA A 70 4.98 7.80 -8.41
CA ALA A 70 4.61 7.71 -9.82
C ALA A 70 5.37 6.62 -10.58
N VAL A 71 6.68 6.54 -10.37
CA VAL A 71 7.51 5.52 -10.99
C VAL A 71 7.10 4.12 -10.52
N THR A 72 6.80 3.97 -9.23
CA THR A 72 6.22 2.73 -8.68
C THR A 72 4.90 2.38 -9.36
N GLY A 73 4.03 3.36 -9.59
CA GLY A 73 2.78 3.19 -10.33
C GLY A 73 3.02 2.66 -11.75
N LYS A 74 4.01 3.18 -12.47
CA LYS A 74 4.37 2.67 -13.82
C LYS A 74 4.91 1.24 -13.79
N LEU A 75 5.67 0.88 -12.76
CA LEU A 75 6.13 -0.50 -12.55
C LEU A 75 4.94 -1.45 -12.35
N VAL A 76 3.95 -1.03 -11.56
CA VAL A 76 2.71 -1.80 -11.35
C VAL A 76 1.91 -1.92 -12.65
N GLU A 77 1.73 -0.84 -13.40
CA GLU A 77 1.02 -0.86 -14.71
C GLU A 77 1.71 -1.78 -15.72
N ALA A 78 3.04 -1.72 -15.81
CA ALA A 78 3.83 -2.57 -16.69
C ALA A 78 3.73 -4.06 -16.30
N TYR A 79 3.87 -4.35 -15.00
CA TYR A 79 3.71 -5.70 -14.46
C TYR A 79 2.31 -6.26 -14.73
N HIS A 80 1.27 -5.44 -14.54
CA HIS A 80 -0.12 -5.80 -14.81
C HIS A 80 -0.35 -6.16 -16.28
N LYS A 81 0.25 -5.39 -17.20
CA LYS A 81 0.07 -5.56 -18.64
C LYS A 81 0.73 -6.84 -19.15
N ASN A 82 1.97 -7.11 -18.75
CA ASN A 82 2.69 -8.32 -19.16
C ASN A 82 3.76 -8.73 -18.14
N ALA A 83 3.36 -9.52 -17.15
CA ALA A 83 4.28 -10.02 -16.12
C ALA A 83 5.43 -10.89 -16.67
N LYS A 84 5.30 -11.48 -17.86
CA LYS A 84 6.35 -12.35 -18.45
C LYS A 84 7.50 -11.57 -19.09
N GLU A 85 7.21 -10.38 -19.63
CA GLU A 85 8.18 -9.49 -20.27
C GLU A 85 8.53 -8.29 -19.37
N TYR A 86 8.16 -8.36 -18.10
CA TYR A 86 8.39 -7.29 -17.14
C TYR A 86 9.88 -7.14 -16.84
N ASP A 87 10.45 -6.04 -17.30
CA ASP A 87 11.80 -5.59 -16.96
C ASP A 87 11.69 -4.27 -16.17
N PRO A 88 11.90 -4.29 -14.84
CA PRO A 88 11.75 -3.10 -14.02
C PRO A 88 12.77 -2.01 -14.35
N LEU A 89 14.00 -2.36 -14.74
CA LEU A 89 15.04 -1.37 -15.05
C LEU A 89 14.72 -0.65 -16.35
N LYS A 90 14.19 -1.37 -17.34
CA LYS A 90 13.67 -0.75 -18.57
C LYS A 90 12.52 0.21 -18.27
N VAL A 91 11.57 -0.19 -17.43
CA VAL A 91 10.44 0.68 -17.03
C VAL A 91 10.95 1.94 -16.32
N LEU A 92 11.93 1.82 -15.41
CA LEU A 92 12.57 2.98 -14.78
C LEU A 92 13.20 3.92 -15.82
N ASN A 93 14.03 3.37 -16.70
CA ASN A 93 14.74 4.14 -17.72
C ASN A 93 13.78 4.91 -18.64
N ASP A 94 12.67 4.28 -19.02
CA ASP A 94 11.68 4.87 -19.92
C ASP A 94 10.79 5.91 -19.21
N ASN A 95 10.52 5.76 -17.91
CA ASN A 95 9.51 6.57 -17.21
C ASN A 95 10.09 7.66 -16.30
N VAL A 96 11.28 7.51 -15.74
CA VAL A 96 11.89 8.53 -14.86
C VAL A 96 12.02 9.89 -15.59
N PRO A 97 12.55 9.98 -16.82
CA PRO A 97 12.64 11.26 -17.52
C PRO A 97 11.27 11.88 -17.81
N VAL A 98 10.29 11.05 -18.19
CA VAL A 98 8.94 11.48 -18.53
C VAL A 98 8.21 12.02 -17.30
N ILE A 99 8.31 11.32 -16.17
CA ILE A 99 7.71 11.74 -14.89
C ILE A 99 8.38 13.02 -14.38
N TRP A 100 9.70 13.16 -14.54
CA TRP A 100 10.40 14.40 -14.16
C TRP A 100 9.91 15.60 -15.00
N GLN A 101 9.81 15.43 -16.32
CA GLN A 101 9.36 16.49 -17.23
C GLN A 101 7.88 16.84 -17.03
N ASN A 102 7.05 15.85 -16.74
CA ASN A 102 5.60 15.98 -16.56
C ASN A 102 5.17 15.77 -15.10
N TYR A 103 5.99 16.25 -14.15
CA TYR A 103 5.77 16.02 -12.72
C TYR A 103 4.33 16.35 -12.29
N ASN A 104 3.81 17.49 -12.77
CA ASN A 104 2.47 17.99 -12.46
C ASN A 104 1.31 17.15 -13.06
N GLY A 105 1.60 16.26 -14.02
CA GLY A 105 0.60 15.38 -14.63
C GLY A 105 0.70 13.93 -14.14
N GLU A 106 1.91 13.47 -13.82
CA GLU A 106 2.19 12.06 -13.52
C GLU A 106 2.45 11.80 -12.03
N ALA A 107 3.14 12.71 -11.33
CA ALA A 107 3.48 12.57 -9.91
C ALA A 107 2.50 13.25 -8.97
N SER A 108 1.83 14.30 -9.44
CA SER A 108 0.76 14.96 -8.70
C SER A 108 -0.65 14.54 -9.14
N LYS A 109 -0.82 13.38 -9.80
CA LYS A 109 -2.15 12.76 -9.90
C LYS A 109 -2.77 12.81 -8.50
N PRO A 110 -4.04 13.22 -8.32
CA PRO A 110 -4.56 13.45 -6.98
C PRO A 110 -4.63 12.09 -6.27
N VAL A 111 -3.58 11.77 -5.51
CA VAL A 111 -3.51 10.63 -4.59
C VAL A 111 -4.76 10.64 -3.71
N ASN A 112 -5.25 11.83 -3.36
CA ASN A 112 -6.55 12.05 -2.71
C ASN A 112 -7.74 11.43 -3.45
N SER A 113 -7.80 11.48 -4.78
CA SER A 113 -8.87 10.83 -5.57
C SER A 113 -8.80 9.31 -5.46
N ILE A 114 -7.60 8.73 -5.59
CA ILE A 114 -7.39 7.28 -5.47
C ILE A 114 -7.69 6.81 -4.04
N LEU A 115 -7.25 7.57 -3.03
CA LEU A 115 -7.55 7.30 -1.63
C LEU A 115 -9.04 7.42 -1.31
N ALA A 116 -9.73 8.38 -1.93
CA ALA A 116 -11.18 8.52 -1.79
C ALA A 116 -11.93 7.35 -2.43
N GLU A 117 -11.52 6.92 -3.63
CA GLU A 117 -12.06 5.73 -4.29
C GLU A 117 -11.82 4.47 -3.45
N ALA A 118 -10.60 4.28 -2.94
CA ALA A 118 -10.27 3.18 -2.06
C ALA A 118 -11.12 3.17 -0.78
N GLN A 119 -11.27 4.34 -0.14
CA GLN A 119 -12.09 4.52 1.06
C GLN A 119 -13.57 4.21 0.78
N ALA A 120 -14.11 4.68 -0.34
CA ALA A 120 -15.48 4.40 -0.76
C ALA A 120 -15.68 2.90 -1.02
N GLY A 121 -14.71 2.25 -1.67
CA GLY A 121 -14.73 0.82 -1.95
C GLY A 121 -14.82 -0.04 -0.69
N ILE A 122 -14.13 0.34 0.38
CA ILE A 122 -14.16 -0.41 1.66
C ILE A 122 -15.22 0.08 2.65
N GLN A 123 -15.90 1.20 2.39
CA GLN A 123 -16.76 1.87 3.37
C GLN A 123 -17.77 0.91 4.03
N PRO A 124 -18.49 0.04 3.30
CA PRO A 124 -19.47 -0.87 3.91
C PRO A 124 -18.87 -1.80 4.97
N VAL A 125 -17.66 -2.31 4.73
CA VAL A 125 -16.98 -3.20 5.68
C VAL A 125 -16.36 -2.41 6.82
N THR A 126 -15.81 -1.23 6.55
CA THR A 126 -15.26 -0.39 7.64
C THR A 126 -16.34 0.10 8.61
N SER A 127 -17.55 0.40 8.12
CA SER A 127 -18.70 0.76 8.95
C SER A 127 -19.25 -0.43 9.72
N LEU A 128 -19.25 -1.62 9.11
CA LEU A 128 -19.56 -2.86 9.83
C LEU A 128 -18.58 -3.08 11.01
N ILE A 129 -17.28 -2.91 10.78
CA ILE A 129 -16.26 -3.00 11.83
C ILE A 129 -16.51 -1.97 12.94
N ASP A 130 -16.84 -0.72 12.61
CA ASP A 130 -17.16 0.30 13.63
C ASP A 130 -18.34 -0.15 14.50
N VAL A 131 -19.42 -0.65 13.90
CA VAL A 131 -20.60 -1.07 14.66
C VAL A 131 -20.32 -2.27 15.56
N LEU A 132 -19.57 -3.26 15.09
CA LEU A 132 -19.33 -4.51 15.82
C LEU A 132 -18.24 -4.38 16.88
N CYS A 133 -17.19 -3.60 16.60
CA CYS A 133 -16.04 -3.50 17.51
C CYS A 133 -16.18 -2.38 18.55
N LEU A 134 -17.21 -1.53 18.48
CA LEU A 134 -17.45 -0.44 19.45
C LEU A 134 -17.57 -0.93 20.90
N SER A 135 -18.04 -2.16 21.09
CA SER A 135 -18.35 -2.75 22.40
C SER A 135 -17.36 -3.82 22.88
N THR A 136 -16.32 -4.10 22.09
CA THR A 136 -15.47 -5.28 22.28
C THR A 136 -14.01 -4.87 22.38
N ASP A 137 -13.41 -5.00 23.57
CA ASP A 137 -11.97 -4.78 23.77
C ASP A 137 -11.10 -5.89 23.16
N ASP A 138 -11.72 -7.01 22.76
CA ASP A 138 -11.08 -8.15 22.12
C ASP A 138 -11.12 -8.03 20.58
N ILE A 139 -9.97 -7.69 20.02
CA ILE A 139 -9.77 -7.53 18.57
C ILE A 139 -10.02 -8.85 17.81
N ASP A 140 -9.63 -9.99 18.39
CA ASP A 140 -9.77 -11.28 17.73
C ASP A 140 -11.24 -11.72 17.72
N ALA A 141 -11.95 -11.51 18.82
CA ALA A 141 -13.40 -11.71 18.87
C ALA A 141 -14.12 -10.83 17.85
N CYS A 142 -13.72 -9.57 17.70
CA CYS A 142 -14.33 -8.71 16.69
C CYS A 142 -14.04 -9.18 15.25
N ASN A 143 -12.81 -9.61 14.95
CA ASN A 143 -12.46 -10.13 13.63
C ASN A 143 -13.31 -11.36 13.25
N VAL A 144 -13.60 -12.24 14.22
CA VAL A 144 -14.50 -13.40 14.03
C VAL A 144 -15.93 -12.94 13.70
N GLU A 145 -16.45 -11.94 14.41
CA GLU A 145 -17.80 -11.44 14.17
C GLU A 145 -17.92 -10.74 12.81
N VAL A 146 -16.91 -9.95 12.43
CA VAL A 146 -16.82 -9.33 11.10
C VAL A 146 -16.79 -10.40 10.01
N GLU A 147 -15.99 -11.46 10.18
CA GLU A 147 -15.93 -12.58 9.22
C GLU A 147 -17.31 -13.21 9.02
N ALA A 148 -18.04 -13.49 10.10
CA ALA A 148 -19.38 -14.07 10.04
C ALA A 148 -20.36 -13.18 9.26
N LYS A 149 -20.31 -11.85 9.49
CA LYS A 149 -21.16 -10.88 8.78
C LYS A 149 -20.76 -10.71 7.32
N VAL A 150 -19.47 -10.70 7.01
CA VAL A 150 -18.94 -10.68 5.63
C VAL A 150 -19.37 -11.94 4.87
N ALA A 151 -19.30 -13.11 5.51
CA ALA A 151 -19.72 -14.37 4.91
C ALA A 151 -21.22 -14.38 4.58
N ALA A 152 -22.06 -13.82 5.47
CA ALA A 152 -23.50 -13.72 5.31
C ALA A 152 -23.92 -12.67 4.26
N GLY A 153 -23.15 -11.59 4.07
CA GLY A 153 -23.43 -10.54 3.09
C GLY A 153 -23.05 -10.87 1.64
N GLY A 154 -22.64 -12.11 1.36
CA GLY A 154 -22.34 -12.60 0.01
C GLY A 154 -21.19 -11.86 -0.68
N ASP A 155 -21.16 -11.93 -2.01
CA ASP A 155 -20.06 -11.41 -2.83
C ASP A 155 -19.85 -9.89 -2.65
N PHE A 156 -20.92 -9.15 -2.38
CA PHE A 156 -20.84 -7.70 -2.15
C PHE A 156 -19.92 -7.33 -0.98
N LEU A 157 -20.12 -7.95 0.19
CA LEU A 157 -19.27 -7.72 1.36
C LEU A 157 -17.92 -8.42 1.23
N ARG A 158 -17.89 -9.65 0.67
CA ARG A 158 -16.62 -10.39 0.49
C ARG A 158 -15.62 -9.63 -0.39
N ASN A 159 -16.07 -9.05 -1.50
CA ASN A 159 -15.17 -8.30 -2.38
C ASN A 159 -14.58 -7.05 -1.70
N ARG A 160 -15.40 -6.34 -0.91
CA ARG A 160 -14.97 -5.15 -0.16
C ARG A 160 -14.08 -5.50 1.02
N ALA A 161 -14.34 -6.64 1.66
CA ALA A 161 -13.52 -7.16 2.74
C ALA A 161 -12.15 -7.62 2.23
N ASN A 162 -12.11 -8.30 1.08
CA ASN A 162 -10.85 -8.65 0.41
C ASN A 162 -10.05 -7.41 0.01
N MET A 163 -10.74 -6.36 -0.47
CA MET A 163 -10.10 -5.08 -0.76
C MET A 163 -9.52 -4.42 0.50
N LEU A 164 -10.25 -4.45 1.63
CA LEU A 164 -9.76 -3.96 2.92
C LEU A 164 -8.51 -4.71 3.37
N LEU A 165 -8.52 -6.04 3.32
CA LEU A 165 -7.38 -6.87 3.70
C LEU A 165 -6.15 -6.57 2.80
N GLN A 166 -6.37 -6.45 1.49
CA GLN A 166 -5.29 -6.11 0.56
C GLN A 166 -4.76 -4.68 0.78
N LEU A 167 -5.64 -3.72 1.08
CA LEU A 167 -5.22 -2.38 1.50
C LEU A 167 -4.41 -2.43 2.79
N GLY A 168 -4.78 -3.27 3.76
CA GLY A 168 -4.03 -3.52 4.98
C GLY A 168 -2.59 -3.95 4.69
N VAL A 169 -2.42 -4.96 3.83
CA VAL A 169 -1.10 -5.48 3.42
C VAL A 169 -0.23 -4.38 2.80
N VAL A 170 -0.77 -3.65 1.80
CA VAL A 170 -0.04 -2.55 1.14
C VAL A 170 0.30 -1.44 2.15
N SER A 171 -0.63 -1.12 3.05
CA SER A 171 -0.46 -0.08 4.06
C SER A 171 0.60 -0.43 5.10
N ASP A 172 0.69 -1.69 5.50
CA ASP A 172 1.73 -2.18 6.40
C ASP A 172 3.12 -2.09 5.74
N ILE A 173 3.22 -2.41 4.44
CA ILE A 173 4.48 -2.24 3.70
C ILE A 173 4.89 -0.76 3.70
N ILE A 174 3.96 0.16 3.39
CA ILE A 174 4.22 1.61 3.41
C ILE A 174 4.65 2.07 4.81
N ARG A 175 3.96 1.61 5.86
CA ARG A 175 4.29 1.97 7.24
C ARG A 175 5.70 1.51 7.62
N ASN A 176 6.07 0.28 7.26
CA ASN A 176 7.36 -0.31 7.61
C ASN A 176 8.53 0.38 6.88
N HIS A 177 8.29 0.95 5.69
CA HIS A 177 9.32 1.65 4.90
C HIS A 177 9.21 3.17 4.99
N ARG A 178 8.33 3.72 5.85
CA ARG A 178 8.11 5.18 5.98
C ARG A 178 9.40 5.95 6.22
N ASN A 179 10.24 5.49 7.16
CA ASN A 179 11.46 6.19 7.53
C ASN A 179 12.45 6.21 6.36
N GLU A 180 12.65 5.07 5.71
CA GLU A 180 13.50 4.96 4.52
C GLU A 180 13.00 5.88 3.39
N ILE A 181 11.69 5.88 3.12
CA ILE A 181 11.09 6.74 2.09
C ILE A 181 11.30 8.22 2.44
N ASN A 182 11.12 8.60 3.70
CA ASN A 182 11.36 9.96 4.17
C ASN A 182 12.84 10.36 4.01
N ASP A 183 13.77 9.46 4.32
CA ASP A 183 15.20 9.70 4.20
C ASP A 183 15.61 9.85 2.73
N VAL A 184 15.12 8.98 1.85
CA VAL A 184 15.33 9.06 0.39
C VAL A 184 14.80 10.38 -0.15
N ALA A 185 13.60 10.79 0.28
CA ALA A 185 12.97 12.03 -0.15
C ALA A 185 13.68 13.28 0.39
N ALA A 186 14.19 13.24 1.62
CA ALA A 186 14.93 14.35 2.22
C ALA A 186 16.30 14.58 1.59
N ASN A 187 16.91 13.53 1.02
CA ASN A 187 18.24 13.56 0.41
C ASN A 187 18.23 13.58 -1.14
N ASP A 188 17.06 13.72 -1.77
CA ASP A 188 16.89 13.71 -3.23
C ASP A 188 17.48 12.44 -3.92
N GLN A 189 17.40 11.29 -3.25
CA GLN A 189 18.00 10.02 -3.70
C GLN A 189 17.01 9.05 -4.38
N GLN A 190 15.85 9.53 -4.82
CA GLN A 190 14.79 8.67 -5.36
C GLN A 190 15.23 7.82 -6.57
N VAL A 191 16.00 8.37 -7.51
CA VAL A 191 16.43 7.60 -8.69
C VAL A 191 17.47 6.53 -8.34
N PRO A 192 18.56 6.84 -7.61
CA PRO A 192 19.48 5.82 -7.10
C PRO A 192 18.78 4.75 -6.26
N TYR A 193 17.88 5.16 -5.37
CA TYR A 193 17.08 4.26 -4.54
C TYR A 193 16.28 3.26 -5.40
N LEU A 194 15.55 3.76 -6.39
CA LEU A 194 14.76 2.93 -7.29
C LEU A 194 15.66 1.96 -8.08
N ILE A 195 16.74 2.44 -8.69
CA ILE A 195 17.67 1.59 -9.45
C ILE A 195 18.22 0.44 -8.58
N HIS A 196 18.57 0.73 -7.33
CA HIS A 196 19.11 -0.27 -6.41
C HIS A 196 18.05 -1.30 -5.98
N ASN A 197 16.81 -0.85 -5.76
CA ASN A 197 15.79 -1.66 -5.10
C ASN A 197 14.79 -2.33 -6.03
N VAL A 198 14.58 -1.89 -7.28
CA VAL A 198 13.48 -2.44 -8.10
C VAL A 198 13.59 -3.93 -8.41
N ASN A 199 14.78 -4.51 -8.30
CA ASN A 199 15.01 -5.95 -8.44
C ASN A 199 15.09 -6.69 -7.10
N SER A 200 15.00 -5.97 -5.97
CA SER A 200 14.97 -6.61 -4.66
C SER A 200 13.69 -7.42 -4.49
N ARG A 201 13.76 -8.46 -3.66
CA ARG A 201 12.62 -9.32 -3.38
C ARG A 201 11.50 -8.51 -2.73
N GLU A 202 11.86 -7.63 -1.82
CA GLU A 202 10.97 -6.77 -1.04
C GLU A 202 10.20 -5.83 -1.97
N TYR A 203 10.91 -5.12 -2.86
CA TYR A 203 10.28 -4.19 -3.80
C TYR A 203 9.41 -4.90 -4.83
N THR A 204 9.88 -6.04 -5.34
CA THR A 204 9.10 -6.89 -6.25
C THR A 204 7.81 -7.37 -5.58
N SER A 205 7.90 -7.81 -4.32
CA SER A 205 6.72 -8.21 -3.54
C SER A 205 5.76 -7.03 -3.39
N PHE A 206 6.26 -5.83 -3.11
CA PHE A 206 5.43 -4.64 -3.02
C PHE A 206 4.69 -4.32 -4.33
N VAL A 207 5.38 -4.39 -5.49
CA VAL A 207 4.76 -4.20 -6.81
C VAL A 207 3.66 -5.24 -7.06
N ILE A 208 3.88 -6.49 -6.66
CA ILE A 208 2.88 -7.57 -6.79
C ILE A 208 1.64 -7.28 -5.92
N GLU A 209 1.83 -6.88 -4.66
CA GLU A 209 0.70 -6.56 -3.77
C GLU A 209 -0.07 -5.31 -4.24
N LEU A 210 0.63 -4.31 -4.76
CA LEU A 210 0.00 -3.14 -5.39
C LEU A 210 -0.79 -3.53 -6.65
N ASN A 211 -0.26 -4.44 -7.48
CA ASN A 211 -0.97 -4.94 -8.67
C ASN A 211 -2.27 -5.67 -8.30
N LYS A 212 -2.26 -6.48 -7.23
CA LYS A 212 -3.49 -7.13 -6.73
C LYS A 212 -4.52 -6.09 -6.30
N LEU A 213 -4.10 -5.09 -5.53
CA LEU A 213 -4.97 -3.98 -5.10
C LEU A 213 -5.54 -3.21 -6.30
N TYR A 214 -4.69 -2.88 -7.27
CA TYR A 214 -5.09 -2.22 -8.51
C TYR A 214 -6.17 -3.00 -9.27
N GLY A 215 -6.02 -4.33 -9.36
CA GLY A 215 -7.04 -5.20 -9.96
C GLY A 215 -8.37 -5.20 -9.20
N LEU A 216 -8.35 -5.12 -7.87
CA LEU A 216 -9.56 -5.06 -7.03
C LEU A 216 -10.30 -3.71 -7.18
N LEU A 217 -9.55 -2.60 -7.20
CA LEU A 217 -10.11 -1.25 -7.42
C LEU A 217 -10.88 -1.17 -8.74
N ARG A 218 -10.28 -1.60 -9.85
CA ARG A 218 -10.93 -1.56 -11.18
C ARG A 218 -12.18 -2.42 -11.27
N LYS A 219 -12.21 -3.59 -10.60
CA LYS A 219 -13.40 -4.46 -10.58
C LYS A 219 -14.57 -3.79 -9.84
N ASN A 220 -14.30 -3.05 -8.77
CA ASN A 220 -15.33 -2.35 -8.01
C ASN A 220 -15.93 -1.16 -8.76
N VAL A 221 -15.12 -0.40 -9.52
CA VAL A 221 -15.62 0.71 -10.34
C VAL A 221 -16.56 0.24 -11.45
N ASN A 222 -16.29 -0.92 -12.05
CA ASN A 222 -17.08 -1.45 -13.16
C ASN A 222 -18.31 -2.27 -12.73
N SER A 223 -18.58 -2.38 -11.42
CA SER A 223 -19.70 -3.15 -10.87
C SER A 223 -20.92 -2.29 -10.50
N HIS A 224 -20.91 -1.02 -10.92
CA HIS A 224 -21.98 -0.03 -10.76
C HIS A 224 -22.44 0.46 -12.13
#